data_AF-A0A5C5CC04-F1
#
_entry.id   AF-A0A5C5CC04-F1
#
_cell.length_a   1.000
_cell.length_b   1.000
_cell.length_c   1.000
_cell.angle_alpha   90.00
_cell.angle_beta   90.00
_cell.angle_gamma   90.00
#
_symmetry.space_group_name_H-M   'P 1'
#
loop_
_entity.id
_entity.type
_entity.pdbx_description
1 polymer ?
#
loop_
_entity_poly.entity_id
_entity_poly.type
_entity_poly.pdbx_seq_one_letter_code
_entity_poly.pdbx_strand_id
1 'polypeptide(L)'
;MIEILWHGRGGQGAFTAARLLGAAASLDDGRHALAFPSFGPERRGAPMRAFTKLSDEPIGDRSAVAKADYVIYLDDTLLGEGWENELKPGGVVLVNSVRVFDDRRIVALDADGISAAVLGRPIPNTVFLGALSALCDRVSVENVQEAIRQYMPAKLHAKNIAIVDAAREAMGEVQAEHEVEGAHAAPAESAPSLTACGGSAQDDVVVSPRPASRIPTLRSADLDPSDFAHSTCFEAGCLTVKNAGWRNLRPVIDAASCTGCLQCYLYCPDGTVYKVPSACQPTEAADAAASPGTRSRGDAEGSRTEVRFASAIPTISDTGETLADSLGVPTRTSMQPTAPVAIDYDFCKGCGICAKACKFNSITMILESEADAR
;
A
#
# COMPACT_ATOMS: atom_id res chain seq x y z
N MET A 1 -7.08 -26.12 -19.98
CA MET A 1 -6.95 -24.65 -19.90
C MET A 1 -6.00 -24.32 -18.77
N ILE A 2 -4.96 -23.54 -19.04
CA ILE A 2 -4.03 -23.04 -18.02
C ILE A 2 -4.51 -21.66 -17.58
N GLU A 3 -4.58 -21.44 -16.27
CA GLU A 3 -5.03 -20.19 -15.67
C GLU A 3 -3.91 -19.61 -14.79
N ILE A 4 -3.71 -18.31 -14.94
CA ILE A 4 -2.71 -17.54 -14.21
C ILE A 4 -3.42 -16.40 -13.48
N LEU A 5 -3.18 -16.31 -12.17
CA LEU A 5 -3.65 -15.24 -11.31
C LEU A 5 -2.48 -14.33 -10.96
N TRP A 6 -2.60 -13.04 -11.25
CA TRP A 6 -1.58 -12.04 -10.96
C TRP A 6 -2.06 -11.13 -9.85
N HIS A 7 -1.36 -11.15 -8.72
CA HIS A 7 -1.47 -10.17 -7.66
C HIS A 7 -0.39 -9.10 -7.84
N GLY A 8 -0.80 -7.84 -7.82
CA GLY A 8 0.14 -6.75 -7.83
C GLY A 8 -0.49 -5.49 -7.29
N ARG A 9 0.27 -4.40 -7.31
CA ARG A 9 -0.20 -3.07 -6.96
C ARG A 9 -0.33 -2.21 -8.21
N GLY A 10 -1.27 -1.26 -8.18
CA GLY A 10 -1.42 -0.29 -9.26
C GLY A 10 -0.11 0.43 -9.55
N GLY A 11 0.50 0.19 -10.71
CA GLY A 11 1.80 0.74 -11.12
C GLY A 11 2.93 -0.29 -11.26
N GLN A 12 2.81 -1.50 -10.69
CA GLN A 12 3.82 -2.56 -10.82
C GLN A 12 3.76 -3.31 -12.17
N GLY A 13 2.68 -3.14 -12.94
CA GLY A 13 2.58 -3.69 -14.28
C GLY A 13 1.99 -5.10 -14.38
N ALA A 14 1.29 -5.60 -13.34
CA ALA A 14 0.63 -6.92 -13.35
C ALA A 14 -0.27 -7.13 -14.57
N PHE A 15 -1.18 -6.19 -14.86
CA PHE A 15 -2.03 -6.31 -16.05
C PHE A 15 -1.24 -6.21 -17.37
N THR A 16 -0.12 -5.49 -17.39
CA THR A 16 0.74 -5.45 -18.58
C THR A 16 1.39 -6.81 -18.81
N ALA A 17 1.89 -7.48 -17.77
CA ALA A 17 2.40 -8.84 -17.86
C ALA A 17 1.29 -9.82 -18.28
N ALA A 18 0.11 -9.76 -17.64
CA ALA A 18 -1.02 -10.62 -18.00
C ALA A 18 -1.41 -10.52 -19.48
N ARG A 19 -1.42 -9.30 -20.02
CA ARG A 19 -1.73 -9.04 -21.44
C ARG A 19 -0.61 -9.51 -22.37
N LEU A 20 0.65 -9.31 -22.00
CA LEU A 20 1.80 -9.78 -22.77
C LEU A 20 1.90 -11.30 -22.81
N LEU A 21 1.63 -11.97 -21.68
CA LEU A 21 1.56 -13.43 -21.62
C LEU A 21 0.47 -13.97 -22.55
N GLY A 22 -0.72 -13.35 -22.52
CA GLY A 22 -1.80 -13.73 -23.41
C GLY A 22 -1.45 -13.48 -24.89
N ALA A 23 -0.79 -12.36 -25.19
CA ALA A 23 -0.31 -12.07 -26.54
C ALA A 23 0.71 -13.11 -27.00
N ALA A 24 1.73 -13.40 -26.18
CA ALA A 24 2.77 -14.39 -26.46
C ALA A 24 2.18 -15.77 -26.73
N ALA A 25 1.27 -16.23 -25.88
CA ALA A 25 0.62 -17.53 -26.04
C ALA A 25 -0.27 -17.62 -27.30
N SER A 26 -0.77 -16.49 -27.81
CA SER A 26 -1.65 -16.45 -28.99
C SER A 26 -0.90 -16.29 -30.31
N LEU A 27 0.44 -16.19 -30.29
CA LEU A 27 1.25 -16.13 -31.51
C LEU A 27 1.31 -17.48 -32.22
N ASP A 28 1.16 -18.58 -31.48
CA ASP A 28 1.12 -19.93 -32.03
C ASP A 28 -0.27 -20.26 -32.59
N ASP A 29 -0.29 -20.90 -33.76
CA ASP A 29 -1.53 -21.29 -34.43
C ASP A 29 -2.39 -22.23 -33.56
N GLY A 30 -3.71 -21.97 -33.55
CA GLY A 30 -4.68 -22.75 -32.78
C GLY A 30 -4.66 -22.50 -31.27
N ARG A 31 -3.82 -21.59 -30.77
CA ARG A 31 -3.84 -21.18 -29.36
C ARG A 31 -4.79 -20.01 -29.14
N HIS A 32 -5.42 -20.01 -27.98
CA HIS A 32 -6.31 -18.95 -27.54
C HIS A 32 -5.87 -18.43 -26.17
N ALA A 33 -5.90 -17.10 -26.00
CA ALA A 33 -5.69 -16.47 -24.71
C ALA A 33 -6.76 -15.43 -24.39
N LEU A 34 -7.02 -15.26 -23.10
CA LEU A 34 -7.85 -14.20 -22.56
C LEU A 34 -7.11 -13.55 -21.39
N ALA A 35 -6.95 -12.23 -21.42
CA ALA A 35 -6.33 -11.48 -20.34
C ALA A 35 -7.20 -10.28 -19.95
N PHE A 36 -7.51 -10.15 -18.66
CA PHE A 36 -8.34 -9.04 -18.15
C PHE A 36 -7.97 -8.71 -16.70
N PRO A 37 -8.19 -7.46 -16.26
CA PRO A 37 -7.91 -7.03 -14.90
C PRO A 37 -9.16 -6.96 -14.02
N SER A 38 -8.94 -6.90 -12.72
CA SER A 38 -9.87 -6.46 -11.68
C SER A 38 -9.18 -5.37 -10.87
N PHE A 39 -9.71 -4.16 -10.99
CA PHE A 39 -9.22 -2.96 -10.28
C PHE A 39 -10.25 -2.51 -9.25
N GLY A 40 -9.76 -2.03 -8.12
CA GLY A 40 -10.55 -1.17 -7.24
C GLY A 40 -10.69 0.25 -7.79
N PRO A 41 -11.44 1.12 -7.09
CA PRO A 41 -11.61 2.53 -7.47
C PRO A 41 -10.32 3.36 -7.36
N GLU A 42 -9.26 2.84 -6.76
CA GLU A 42 -8.00 3.54 -6.55
C GLU A 42 -7.18 3.70 -7.84
N ARG A 43 -6.55 4.87 -7.99
CA ARG A 43 -5.76 5.18 -9.19
C ARG A 43 -4.35 4.58 -9.21
N ARG A 44 -3.76 4.29 -8.05
CA ARG A 44 -2.37 3.79 -7.91
C ARG A 44 -2.18 3.10 -6.56
N GLY A 45 -1.28 2.10 -6.52
CA GLY A 45 -0.75 1.49 -5.30
C GLY A 45 -1.67 0.47 -4.62
N ALA A 46 -2.97 0.58 -4.84
CA ALA A 46 -3.93 -0.40 -4.33
C ALA A 46 -3.64 -1.80 -4.89
N PRO A 47 -3.83 -2.85 -4.07
CA PRO A 47 -3.86 -4.22 -4.54
C PRO A 47 -4.83 -4.37 -5.71
N MET A 48 -4.42 -5.11 -6.72
CA MET A 48 -5.18 -5.38 -7.92
C MET A 48 -4.92 -6.81 -8.36
N ARG A 49 -5.90 -7.41 -9.04
CA ARG A 49 -5.76 -8.74 -9.63
C ARG A 49 -5.83 -8.67 -11.14
N ALA A 50 -4.99 -9.42 -11.84
CA ALA A 50 -5.16 -9.67 -13.26
C ALA A 50 -5.22 -11.17 -13.51
N PHE A 51 -5.84 -11.53 -14.62
CA PHE A 51 -6.10 -12.90 -14.96
C PHE A 51 -5.60 -13.15 -16.38
N THR A 52 -4.95 -14.29 -16.58
CA THR A 52 -4.61 -14.80 -17.91
C THR A 52 -5.12 -16.23 -18.02
N LYS A 53 -5.89 -16.53 -19.06
CA LYS A 53 -6.34 -17.89 -19.39
C LYS A 53 -5.77 -18.28 -20.74
N LEU A 54 -5.18 -19.47 -20.83
CA LEU A 54 -4.55 -20.02 -22.03
C LEU A 54 -5.21 -21.36 -22.39
N SER A 55 -5.58 -21.56 -23.66
CA SER A 55 -6.33 -22.73 -24.11
C SER A 55 -5.99 -23.13 -25.55
N ASP A 56 -6.23 -24.40 -25.90
CA ASP A 56 -6.18 -24.96 -27.27
C ASP A 56 -7.53 -24.83 -27.97
N GLU A 57 -8.53 -24.33 -27.24
CA GLU A 57 -9.90 -24.14 -27.70
C GLU A 57 -10.37 -22.72 -27.36
N PRO A 58 -11.34 -22.17 -28.12
CA PRO A 58 -11.89 -20.84 -27.84
C PRO A 58 -12.39 -20.70 -26.39
N ILE A 59 -11.96 -19.63 -25.72
CA ILE A 59 -12.27 -19.39 -24.31
C ILE A 59 -13.61 -18.63 -24.19
N GLY A 60 -14.65 -19.34 -23.73
CA GLY A 60 -15.95 -18.75 -23.43
C GLY A 60 -16.07 -18.15 -22.03
N ASP A 61 -15.26 -18.64 -21.08
CA ASP A 61 -15.32 -18.25 -19.68
C ASP A 61 -14.57 -16.93 -19.40
N ARG A 62 -15.34 -15.87 -19.15
CA ARG A 62 -14.86 -14.52 -18.82
C ARG A 62 -14.94 -14.18 -17.33
N SER A 63 -15.24 -15.17 -16.48
CA SER A 63 -15.28 -14.97 -15.03
C SER A 63 -13.87 -14.87 -14.44
N ALA A 64 -13.75 -14.19 -13.30
CA ALA A 64 -12.51 -14.08 -12.55
C ALA A 64 -11.97 -15.46 -12.15
N VAL A 65 -10.64 -15.63 -12.18
CA VAL A 65 -10.00 -16.88 -11.78
C VAL A 65 -10.01 -16.97 -10.26
N ALA A 66 -10.66 -18.01 -9.73
CA ALA A 66 -10.65 -18.32 -8.30
C ALA A 66 -9.47 -19.22 -7.91
N LYS A 67 -9.12 -20.18 -8.79
CA LYS A 67 -7.99 -21.10 -8.63
C LYS A 67 -7.16 -21.16 -9.90
N ALA A 68 -5.84 -21.05 -9.79
CA ALA A 68 -4.92 -20.96 -10.92
C ALA A 68 -3.86 -22.06 -10.89
N ASP A 69 -3.30 -22.36 -12.06
CA ASP A 69 -2.11 -23.21 -12.21
C ASP A 69 -0.86 -22.45 -11.76
N TYR A 70 -0.85 -21.13 -11.98
CA TYR A 70 0.20 -20.23 -11.50
C TYR A 70 -0.42 -19.03 -10.78
N VAL A 71 0.01 -18.75 -9.55
CA VAL A 71 -0.37 -17.54 -8.81
C VAL A 71 0.88 -16.70 -8.60
N ILE A 72 0.87 -15.45 -9.09
CA ILE A 72 2.05 -14.61 -9.17
C ILE A 72 1.84 -13.37 -8.31
N TYR A 73 2.69 -13.18 -7.30
CA TYR A 73 2.72 -11.98 -6.47
C TYR A 73 3.90 -11.09 -6.91
N LEU A 74 3.60 -9.93 -7.47
CA LEU A 74 4.64 -8.94 -7.85
C LEU A 74 5.31 -8.26 -6.65
N ASP A 75 4.84 -8.55 -5.44
CA ASP A 75 5.22 -7.92 -4.18
C ASP A 75 4.89 -8.90 -3.05
N ASP A 76 5.87 -9.23 -2.21
CA ASP A 76 5.68 -10.23 -1.15
C ASP A 76 4.72 -9.79 -0.04
N THR A 77 4.46 -8.48 0.11
CA THR A 77 3.45 -7.99 1.07
C THR A 77 2.02 -8.35 0.67
N LEU A 78 1.80 -8.78 -0.58
CA LEU A 78 0.52 -9.27 -1.06
C LEU A 78 0.30 -10.77 -0.79
N LEU A 79 1.37 -11.51 -0.46
CA LEU A 79 1.29 -12.92 -0.10
C LEU A 79 0.83 -13.03 1.35
N GLY A 80 -0.49 -13.22 1.52
CA GLY A 80 -1.13 -13.39 2.83
C GLY A 80 -1.55 -14.83 3.12
N GLU A 81 -2.14 -15.05 4.29
CA GLU A 81 -2.73 -16.33 4.67
C GLU A 81 -3.81 -16.77 3.66
N GLY A 82 -3.89 -18.08 3.39
CA GLY A 82 -4.92 -18.65 2.52
C GLY A 82 -4.60 -18.60 1.03
N TRP A 83 -3.37 -18.23 0.63
CA TRP A 83 -2.87 -18.30 -0.75
C TRP A 83 -3.06 -19.69 -1.38
N GLU A 84 -3.04 -20.75 -0.56
CA GLU A 84 -3.25 -22.14 -0.98
C GLU A 84 -4.62 -22.35 -1.62
N ASN A 85 -5.61 -21.56 -1.21
CA ASN A 85 -6.97 -21.64 -1.75
C ASN A 85 -7.08 -21.08 -3.17
N GLU A 86 -6.07 -20.34 -3.63
CA GLU A 86 -5.99 -19.79 -4.98
C GLU A 86 -5.26 -20.73 -5.94
N LEU A 87 -4.75 -21.87 -5.47
CA LEU A 87 -4.07 -22.86 -6.30
C LEU A 87 -4.99 -24.00 -6.73
N LYS A 88 -4.79 -24.45 -7.97
CA LYS A 88 -5.22 -25.76 -8.44
C LYS A 88 -4.29 -26.86 -7.91
N PRO A 89 -4.71 -28.13 -7.90
CA PRO A 89 -3.81 -29.24 -7.63
C PRO A 89 -2.59 -29.21 -8.55
N GLY A 90 -1.39 -29.22 -7.96
CA GLY A 90 -0.12 -29.12 -8.70
C GLY A 90 0.28 -27.70 -9.13
N GLY A 91 -0.48 -26.68 -8.74
CA GLY A 91 -0.15 -25.29 -9.05
C GLY A 91 1.04 -24.75 -8.26
N VAL A 92 1.64 -23.68 -8.78
CA VAL A 92 2.85 -23.04 -8.25
C VAL A 92 2.59 -21.56 -7.96
N VAL A 93 3.12 -21.07 -6.83
CA VAL A 93 3.20 -19.65 -6.52
C VAL A 93 4.56 -19.10 -6.94
N LEU A 94 4.55 -17.97 -7.65
CA LEU A 94 5.74 -17.17 -7.92
C LEU A 94 5.63 -15.88 -7.12
N VAL A 95 6.66 -15.51 -6.34
CA VAL A 95 6.64 -14.30 -5.51
C VAL A 95 7.90 -13.47 -5.72
N ASN A 96 7.71 -12.15 -5.84
CA ASN A 96 8.83 -11.21 -5.84
C ASN A 96 9.31 -11.04 -4.40
N SER A 97 10.38 -11.76 -4.04
CA SER A 97 10.96 -11.69 -2.71
C SER A 97 12.39 -12.20 -2.73
N VAL A 98 13.20 -11.70 -1.80
CA VAL A 98 14.51 -12.24 -1.44
C VAL A 98 14.43 -13.23 -0.27
N ARG A 99 13.22 -13.46 0.27
CA ARG A 99 12.99 -14.36 1.41
C ARG A 99 12.90 -15.81 0.96
N VAL A 100 13.32 -16.71 1.84
CA VAL A 100 13.12 -18.15 1.70
C VAL A 100 11.75 -18.52 2.27
N PHE A 101 11.04 -19.43 1.59
CA PHE A 101 9.75 -19.96 2.01
C PHE A 101 9.85 -21.47 2.19
N ASP A 102 9.22 -22.01 3.24
CA ASP A 102 9.31 -23.44 3.56
C ASP A 102 8.46 -24.33 2.64
N ASP A 103 7.41 -23.76 2.02
CA ASP A 103 6.52 -24.50 1.12
C ASP A 103 7.11 -24.57 -0.29
N ARG A 104 7.38 -25.79 -0.77
CA ARG A 104 7.95 -26.06 -2.10
C ARG A 104 7.10 -25.56 -3.27
N ARG A 105 5.83 -25.27 -3.06
CA ARG A 105 4.94 -24.67 -4.08
C ARG A 105 5.21 -23.18 -4.25
N ILE A 106 5.91 -22.54 -3.32
CA ILE A 106 6.28 -21.13 -3.40
C ILE A 106 7.70 -21.02 -3.94
N VAL A 107 7.84 -20.35 -5.07
CA VAL A 107 9.12 -20.04 -5.69
C VAL A 107 9.35 -18.54 -5.63
N ALA A 108 10.36 -18.13 -4.87
CA ALA A 108 10.76 -16.75 -4.71
C ALA A 108 11.80 -16.35 -5.75
N LEU A 109 11.67 -15.13 -6.30
CA LEU A 109 12.63 -14.56 -7.23
C LEU A 109 12.82 -13.08 -6.90
N ASP A 110 14.07 -12.61 -6.88
CA ASP A 110 14.40 -11.18 -6.70
C ASP A 110 14.11 -10.39 -7.98
N ALA A 111 12.84 -10.23 -8.31
CA ALA A 111 12.41 -9.54 -9.53
C ALA A 111 12.73 -8.05 -9.49
N ASP A 112 12.73 -7.44 -8.30
CA ASP A 112 13.15 -6.06 -8.13
C ASP A 112 14.65 -5.88 -8.36
N GLY A 113 15.50 -6.77 -7.84
CA GLY A 113 16.94 -6.76 -8.11
C GLY A 113 17.27 -6.96 -9.59
N ILE A 114 16.68 -7.99 -10.23
CA ILE A 114 16.88 -8.28 -11.65
C ILE A 114 16.48 -7.08 -12.52
N SER A 115 15.29 -6.52 -12.29
CA SER A 115 14.80 -5.40 -13.09
C SER A 115 15.57 -4.10 -12.81
N ALA A 116 15.97 -3.85 -11.55
CA ALA A 116 16.75 -2.68 -11.18
C ALA A 116 18.15 -2.69 -11.80
N ALA A 117 18.80 -3.85 -11.93
CA ALA A 117 20.11 -3.99 -12.57
C ALA A 117 20.10 -3.52 -14.04
N VAL A 118 18.97 -3.67 -14.75
CA VAL A 118 18.85 -3.33 -16.18
C VAL A 118 18.16 -1.97 -16.41
N LEU A 119 17.11 -1.67 -15.65
CA LEU A 119 16.28 -0.48 -15.81
C LEU A 119 16.69 0.69 -14.91
N GLY A 120 17.47 0.43 -13.86
CA GLY A 120 17.75 1.37 -12.77
C GLY A 120 16.54 1.63 -11.86
N ARG A 121 15.47 0.81 -11.97
CA ARG A 121 14.24 0.90 -11.19
C ARG A 121 13.64 -0.49 -10.97
N PRO A 122 13.04 -0.77 -9.79
CA PRO A 122 12.37 -2.04 -9.49
C PRO A 122 11.03 -2.09 -10.23
N ILE A 123 10.98 -2.83 -11.34
CA ILE A 123 9.77 -3.06 -12.14
C ILE A 123 9.67 -4.57 -12.41
N PRO A 124 8.96 -5.33 -11.57
CA PRO A 124 9.08 -6.79 -11.53
C PRO A 124 8.28 -7.51 -12.64
N ASN A 125 7.40 -6.83 -13.37
CA ASN A 125 6.42 -7.47 -14.24
C ASN A 125 7.01 -8.36 -15.35
N THR A 126 8.04 -7.91 -16.06
CA THR A 126 8.63 -8.69 -17.16
C THR A 126 9.55 -9.80 -16.69
N VAL A 127 10.05 -9.73 -15.46
CA VAL A 127 10.81 -10.82 -14.85
C VAL A 127 9.93 -12.08 -14.79
N PHE A 128 8.68 -11.95 -14.30
CA PHE A 128 7.78 -13.09 -14.22
C PHE A 128 7.32 -13.64 -15.57
N LEU A 129 7.42 -12.86 -16.66
CA LEU A 129 7.22 -13.40 -18.01
C LEU A 129 8.37 -14.34 -18.41
N GLY A 130 9.61 -13.96 -18.09
CA GLY A 130 10.77 -14.83 -18.28
C GLY A 130 10.67 -16.08 -17.42
N ALA A 131 10.27 -15.92 -16.15
CA ALA A 131 10.08 -17.04 -15.24
C ALA A 131 9.01 -18.03 -15.72
N LEU A 132 7.87 -17.53 -16.17
CA LEU A 132 6.82 -18.37 -16.74
C LEU A 132 7.26 -19.07 -18.02
N SER A 133 8.12 -18.46 -18.85
CA SER A 133 8.65 -19.15 -20.05
C SER A 133 9.54 -20.34 -19.72
N ALA A 134 10.08 -20.43 -18.50
CA ALA A 134 10.84 -21.57 -18.00
C ALA A 134 9.96 -22.65 -17.35
N LEU A 135 8.79 -22.25 -16.82
CA LEU A 135 7.89 -23.14 -16.07
C LEU A 135 6.70 -23.66 -16.87
N CYS A 136 6.30 -22.95 -17.93
CA CYS A 136 5.08 -23.21 -18.68
C CYS A 136 5.44 -23.52 -20.13
N ASP A 137 5.36 -24.81 -20.49
CA ASP A 137 5.64 -25.32 -21.84
C ASP A 137 4.80 -24.66 -22.95
N ARG A 138 3.73 -23.96 -22.56
CA ARG A 138 2.79 -23.31 -23.45
C ARG A 138 3.21 -21.92 -23.89
N VAL A 139 4.28 -21.39 -23.33
CA VAL A 139 4.79 -20.04 -23.64
C VAL A 139 6.30 -20.12 -23.84
N SER A 140 6.72 -20.03 -25.10
CA SER A 140 8.14 -19.97 -25.45
C SER A 140 8.73 -18.59 -25.12
N VAL A 141 10.04 -18.55 -24.85
CA VAL A 141 10.74 -17.28 -24.61
C VAL A 141 10.73 -16.41 -25.85
N GLU A 142 10.80 -17.01 -27.04
CA GLU A 142 10.74 -16.33 -28.32
C GLU A 142 9.41 -15.59 -28.48
N ASN A 143 8.29 -16.23 -28.12
CA ASN A 143 6.97 -15.62 -28.17
C ASN A 143 6.80 -14.50 -27.14
N VAL A 144 7.41 -14.63 -25.95
CA VAL A 144 7.43 -13.55 -24.95
C VAL A 144 8.19 -12.33 -25.48
N GLN A 145 9.38 -12.55 -26.04
CA GLN A 145 10.18 -11.48 -26.64
C GLN A 145 9.44 -10.83 -27.81
N GLU A 146 8.74 -11.61 -28.64
CA GLU A 146 7.96 -11.08 -29.75
C GLU A 146 6.72 -10.28 -29.27
N ALA A 147 6.02 -10.76 -28.24
CA ALA A 147 4.94 -10.00 -27.62
C ALA A 147 5.43 -8.64 -27.07
N ILE A 148 6.64 -8.60 -26.48
CA ILE A 148 7.28 -7.33 -26.06
C ILE A 148 7.49 -6.42 -27.28
N ARG A 149 8.00 -6.94 -28.39
CA ARG A 149 8.25 -6.13 -29.60
C ARG A 149 6.95 -5.54 -30.17
N GLN A 150 5.86 -6.30 -30.15
CA GLN A 150 4.58 -5.86 -30.71
C GLN A 150 3.80 -4.89 -29.81
N TYR A 151 3.82 -5.10 -28.49
CA TYR A 151 2.92 -4.38 -27.57
C TYR A 151 3.60 -3.33 -26.70
N MET A 152 4.93 -3.32 -26.60
CA MET A 152 5.67 -2.28 -25.88
C MET A 152 6.28 -1.23 -26.82
N PRO A 153 6.53 0.00 -26.34
CA PRO A 153 7.30 0.99 -27.10
C PRO A 153 8.72 0.51 -27.44
N ALA A 154 9.19 0.78 -28.66
CA ALA A 154 10.49 0.34 -29.18
C ALA A 154 11.69 0.63 -28.25
N LYS A 155 11.68 1.79 -27.59
CA LYS A 155 12.73 2.19 -26.62
C LYS A 155 12.87 1.26 -25.41
N LEU A 156 11.88 0.42 -25.15
CA LEU A 156 11.84 -0.51 -24.02
C LEU A 156 12.23 -1.94 -24.40
N HIS A 157 12.25 -2.29 -25.70
CA HIS A 157 12.40 -3.68 -26.16
C HIS A 157 13.69 -4.32 -25.66
N ALA A 158 14.84 -3.76 -25.99
CA ALA A 158 16.14 -4.36 -25.68
C ALA A 158 16.33 -4.64 -24.18
N LYS A 159 15.93 -3.68 -23.33
CA LYS A 159 16.04 -3.82 -21.88
C LYS A 159 15.08 -4.86 -21.31
N ASN A 160 13.83 -4.91 -21.78
CA ASN A 160 12.87 -5.89 -21.28
C ASN A 160 13.19 -7.31 -21.78
N ILE A 161 13.73 -7.45 -22.98
CA ILE A 161 14.21 -8.75 -23.49
C ILE A 161 15.36 -9.27 -22.63
N ALA A 162 16.36 -8.42 -22.32
CA ALA A 162 17.45 -8.81 -21.43
C ALA A 162 16.96 -9.24 -20.03
N ILE A 163 15.91 -8.60 -19.50
CA ILE A 163 15.29 -8.99 -18.23
C ILE A 163 14.61 -10.36 -18.34
N VAL A 164 13.90 -10.62 -19.44
CA VAL A 164 13.26 -11.92 -19.69
C VAL A 164 14.29 -13.04 -19.73
N ASP A 165 15.42 -12.82 -20.42
CA ASP A 165 16.48 -13.81 -20.54
C ASP A 165 17.14 -14.07 -19.18
N ALA A 166 17.49 -13.02 -18.43
CA ALA A 166 18.06 -13.13 -17.09
C ALA A 166 17.11 -13.83 -16.11
N ALA A 167 15.81 -13.54 -16.18
CA ALA A 167 14.81 -14.19 -15.34
C ALA A 167 14.63 -15.67 -15.67
N ARG A 168 14.73 -16.04 -16.96
CA ARG A 168 14.68 -17.44 -17.39
C ARG A 168 15.88 -18.23 -16.88
N GLU A 169 17.07 -17.64 -16.92
CA GLU A 169 18.31 -18.24 -16.38
C GLU A 169 18.20 -18.44 -14.86
N ALA A 170 17.86 -17.40 -14.11
CA ALA A 170 17.69 -17.47 -12.66
C ALA A 170 16.65 -18.53 -12.25
N MET A 171 15.58 -18.69 -13.02
CA MET A 171 14.57 -19.72 -12.76
C MET A 171 15.05 -21.14 -13.08
N GLY A 172 15.93 -21.31 -14.06
CA GLY A 172 16.56 -22.60 -14.34
C GLY A 172 17.46 -23.06 -13.20
N GLU A 173 18.18 -22.14 -12.55
CA GLU A 173 18.98 -22.43 -11.35
C GLU A 173 18.08 -22.89 -10.18
N VAL A 174 16.99 -22.16 -9.92
CA VAL A 174 16.03 -22.51 -8.87
C VAL A 174 15.37 -23.87 -9.11
N GLN A 175 15.06 -24.22 -10.36
CA GLN A 175 14.54 -25.54 -10.72
C GLN A 175 15.57 -26.66 -10.46
N ALA A 176 16.85 -26.43 -10.82
CA ALA A 176 17.91 -27.41 -10.61
C ALA A 176 18.16 -27.69 -9.12
N GLU A 177 18.11 -26.67 -8.27
CA GLU A 177 18.23 -26.83 -6.81
C GLU A 177 17.08 -27.67 -6.23
N HIS A 178 15.84 -27.45 -6.69
CA HIS A 178 14.69 -28.25 -6.29
C HIS A 178 14.75 -29.71 -6.76
N GLU A 179 15.30 -29.99 -7.94
CA GLU A 179 15.48 -31.37 -8.44
C GLU A 179 16.54 -32.16 -7.65
N VAL A 180 17.61 -31.49 -7.20
CA VAL A 180 18.67 -32.11 -6.40
C VAL A 180 18.17 -32.48 -4.99
N GLU A 181 17.35 -31.64 -4.37
CA GLU A 181 16.72 -31.95 -3.07
C GLU A 181 15.57 -32.97 -3.17
N GLY A 182 14.90 -33.05 -4.32
CA GLY A 182 13.82 -34.00 -4.60
C GLY A 182 14.26 -35.47 -4.66
N ALA A 183 15.53 -35.74 -4.92
CA ALA A 183 16.10 -37.10 -4.98
C ALA A 183 16.29 -37.76 -3.60
N HIS A 184 16.05 -37.05 -2.49
CA HIS A 184 16.30 -37.53 -1.12
C HIS A 184 15.08 -37.60 -0.20
N ALA A 185 13.86 -37.39 -0.69
CA ALA A 185 12.67 -37.44 0.17
C ALA A 185 11.55 -38.34 -0.39
N ALA A 186 11.29 -39.44 0.32
CA ALA A 186 10.08 -40.25 0.18
C ALA A 186 8.84 -39.44 0.61
N PRO A 187 7.64 -39.75 0.10
CA PRO A 187 6.45 -38.93 0.32
C PRO A 187 6.00 -39.03 1.77
N ALA A 188 6.09 -37.92 2.51
CA ALA A 188 5.52 -37.82 3.84
C ALA A 188 4.02 -37.53 3.75
N GLU A 189 3.23 -38.42 4.33
CA GLU A 189 1.80 -38.25 4.55
C GLU A 189 1.51 -37.00 5.39
N SER A 190 0.36 -36.41 5.11
CA SER A 190 -0.27 -35.29 5.82
C SER A 190 -0.14 -35.40 7.34
N ALA A 191 0.55 -34.43 7.95
CA ALA A 191 0.61 -34.21 9.38
C ALA A 191 -0.32 -33.04 9.79
N PRO A 192 -0.85 -33.06 11.03
CA PRO A 192 -2.08 -32.35 11.39
C PRO A 192 -1.87 -30.88 11.74
N SER A 193 -2.95 -30.13 11.58
CA SER A 193 -3.14 -28.73 11.98
C SER A 193 -2.59 -28.46 13.39
N LEU A 194 -1.64 -27.54 13.49
CA LEU A 194 -1.14 -27.03 14.77
C LEU A 194 -2.19 -26.11 15.39
N THR A 195 -2.69 -26.55 16.54
CA THR A 195 -3.56 -25.81 17.44
C THR A 195 -2.92 -24.48 17.82
N ALA A 196 -3.58 -23.38 17.50
CA ALA A 196 -3.22 -22.05 17.97
C ALA A 196 -3.30 -21.99 19.49
N CYS A 197 -2.17 -21.72 20.15
CA CYS A 197 -2.16 -21.19 21.50
C CYS A 197 -2.62 -19.73 21.43
N GLY A 198 -3.85 -19.47 21.89
CA GLY A 198 -4.36 -18.12 22.06
C GLY A 198 -3.51 -17.35 23.06
N GLY A 199 -2.61 -16.52 22.55
CA GLY A 199 -1.97 -15.44 23.28
C GLY A 199 -2.61 -14.12 22.85
N SER A 200 -3.43 -13.54 23.70
CA SER A 200 -3.93 -12.18 23.53
C SER A 200 -2.76 -11.20 23.62
N ALA A 201 -2.13 -10.88 22.49
CA ALA A 201 -1.25 -9.73 22.38
C ALA A 201 -2.15 -8.49 22.41
N GLN A 202 -2.15 -7.80 23.54
CA GLN A 202 -2.66 -6.44 23.61
C GLN A 202 -1.80 -5.61 22.66
N ASP A 203 -2.40 -5.18 21.55
CA ASP A 203 -1.83 -4.15 20.70
C ASP A 203 -1.59 -2.91 21.58
N ASP A 204 -0.32 -2.55 21.76
CA ASP A 204 0.06 -1.26 22.32
C ASP A 204 -0.44 -0.18 21.37
N VAL A 205 -1.63 0.35 21.69
CA VAL A 205 -2.30 1.40 20.94
C VAL A 205 -1.46 2.68 21.03
N VAL A 206 -0.69 2.95 19.98
CA VAL A 206 -0.22 4.31 19.70
C VAL A 206 -1.46 5.13 19.33
N VAL A 207 -1.98 5.86 20.31
CA VAL A 207 -3.18 6.71 20.16
C VAL A 207 -2.86 7.83 19.16
N SER A 208 -3.31 7.65 17.92
CA SER A 208 -3.44 8.75 16.96
C SER A 208 -4.47 9.75 17.49
N PRO A 209 -4.21 11.07 17.48
CA PRO A 209 -5.12 12.09 18.03
C PRO A 209 -6.37 12.34 17.16
N ARG A 210 -6.69 11.47 16.20
CA ARG A 210 -7.88 11.56 15.35
C ARG A 210 -9.01 10.67 15.93
N PRO A 211 -10.27 11.12 15.97
CA PRO A 211 -11.38 10.23 16.30
C PRO A 211 -11.37 9.03 15.35
N ALA A 212 -11.52 7.83 15.92
CA ALA A 212 -11.49 6.57 15.18
C ALA A 212 -12.51 6.59 14.05
N SER A 213 -12.03 6.59 12.81
CA SER A 213 -12.87 6.45 11.62
C SER A 213 -13.41 5.03 11.61
N ARG A 214 -14.72 4.85 11.85
CA ARG A 214 -15.35 3.53 11.71
C ARG A 214 -15.55 3.24 10.24
N ILE A 215 -14.75 2.31 9.73
CA ILE A 215 -14.71 1.90 8.33
C ILE A 215 -15.61 0.68 8.15
N PRO A 216 -16.51 0.68 7.15
CA PRO A 216 -17.02 -0.56 6.58
C PRO A 216 -15.91 -1.17 5.73
N THR A 217 -15.26 -2.22 6.24
CA THR A 217 -14.36 -3.05 5.43
C THR A 217 -15.14 -3.59 4.24
N LEU A 218 -14.53 -3.71 3.06
CA LEU A 218 -15.09 -4.54 1.99
C LEU A 218 -15.26 -5.95 2.57
N ARG A 219 -16.51 -6.28 2.93
CA ARG A 219 -16.81 -7.59 3.50
C ARG A 219 -16.64 -8.62 2.39
N SER A 220 -15.84 -9.64 2.67
CA SER A 220 -15.63 -10.80 1.82
C SER A 220 -16.78 -11.81 1.89
N ALA A 221 -17.68 -11.66 2.86
CA ALA A 221 -18.90 -12.43 2.98
C ALA A 221 -20.03 -11.79 2.15
N ASP A 222 -20.99 -12.63 1.73
CA ASP A 222 -22.22 -12.17 1.10
C ASP A 222 -22.88 -11.07 1.95
N LEU A 223 -23.03 -9.89 1.35
CA LEU A 223 -23.72 -8.77 1.98
C LEU A 223 -25.22 -9.01 1.86
N ASP A 224 -25.96 -8.91 2.96
CA ASP A 224 -27.42 -8.88 2.90
C ASP A 224 -27.83 -7.55 2.22
N PRO A 225 -28.54 -7.59 1.07
CA PRO A 225 -29.01 -6.38 0.41
C PRO A 225 -29.81 -5.45 1.31
N SER A 226 -30.49 -5.98 2.34
CA SER A 226 -31.20 -5.16 3.30
C SER A 226 -30.26 -4.22 4.08
N ASP A 227 -29.01 -4.58 4.33
CA ASP A 227 -28.06 -3.74 5.09
C ASP A 227 -27.69 -2.42 4.38
N PHE A 228 -27.84 -2.34 3.05
CA PHE A 228 -27.42 -1.18 2.26
C PHE A 228 -28.48 -0.64 1.28
N ALA A 229 -29.59 -1.35 1.07
CA ALA A 229 -30.68 -0.88 0.20
C ALA A 229 -31.55 0.22 0.82
N HIS A 230 -31.24 0.70 2.04
CA HIS A 230 -32.03 1.71 2.75
C HIS A 230 -31.69 3.15 2.37
N SER A 231 -30.45 3.44 1.94
CA SER A 231 -30.00 4.80 1.63
C SER A 231 -28.74 4.79 0.75
N THR A 232 -28.64 5.74 -0.18
CA THR A 232 -27.40 6.02 -0.94
C THR A 232 -26.52 7.09 -0.27
N CYS A 233 -26.97 7.66 0.85
CA CYS A 233 -26.25 8.65 1.64
C CYS A 233 -25.48 7.97 2.79
N PHE A 234 -24.18 8.26 2.91
CA PHE A 234 -23.29 7.74 3.95
C PHE A 234 -22.66 8.90 4.75
N GLU A 235 -22.21 8.61 5.98
CA GLU A 235 -21.51 9.58 6.82
C GLU A 235 -20.22 10.07 6.14
N ALA A 236 -19.96 11.38 6.20
CA ALA A 236 -18.74 11.97 5.68
C ALA A 236 -17.54 11.69 6.60
N GLY A 237 -16.31 11.70 6.06
CA GLY A 237 -15.08 11.49 6.86
C GLY A 237 -14.46 10.09 6.75
N CYS A 238 -14.97 9.25 5.86
CA CYS A 238 -14.49 7.88 5.66
C CYS A 238 -13.29 7.84 4.70
N LEU A 239 -12.05 7.90 5.22
CA LEU A 239 -10.94 7.27 4.50
C LEU A 239 -11.07 5.77 4.73
N THR A 240 -11.21 5.03 3.64
CA THR A 240 -11.93 3.75 3.60
C THR A 240 -11.10 2.53 3.97
N VAL A 241 -9.77 2.58 3.93
CA VAL A 241 -8.84 1.51 4.40
C VAL A 241 -7.44 2.15 4.52
N LYS A 242 -6.57 1.66 5.42
CA LYS A 242 -5.12 1.95 5.36
C LYS A 242 -4.65 1.73 3.92
N ASN A 243 -4.03 2.74 3.34
CA ASN A 243 -3.73 2.79 1.92
C ASN A 243 -2.25 3.15 1.71
N ALA A 244 -1.39 2.36 2.34
CA ALA A 244 0.06 2.51 2.39
C ALA A 244 0.77 1.25 1.87
N GLY A 245 2.11 1.22 1.98
CA GLY A 245 2.94 0.07 1.63
C GLY A 245 3.39 0.00 0.17
N TRP A 246 3.25 1.08 -0.60
CA TRP A 246 3.64 1.12 -2.02
C TRP A 246 4.55 2.30 -2.37
N ARG A 247 4.98 3.05 -1.37
CA ARG A 247 5.87 4.18 -1.58
C ARG A 247 7.27 3.63 -1.82
N ASN A 248 7.93 4.12 -2.87
CA ASN A 248 9.36 3.91 -3.03
C ASN A 248 10.17 4.91 -2.20
N LEU A 249 9.61 6.11 -2.01
CA LEU A 249 10.22 7.20 -1.26
C LEU A 249 9.26 7.73 -0.20
N ARG A 250 9.77 7.94 1.02
CA ARG A 250 9.04 8.54 2.13
C ARG A 250 9.59 9.95 2.43
N PRO A 251 8.72 10.95 2.65
CA PRO A 251 9.16 12.23 3.18
C PRO A 251 9.48 12.10 4.67
N VAL A 252 10.63 12.58 5.11
CA VAL A 252 11.03 12.68 6.52
C VAL A 252 11.24 14.14 6.87
N ILE A 253 10.57 14.59 7.94
CA ILE A 253 10.67 15.97 8.44
C ILE A 253 11.84 16.07 9.40
N ASP A 254 12.75 17.01 9.13
CA ASP A 254 13.73 17.48 10.10
C ASP A 254 13.06 18.53 11.01
N ALA A 255 12.82 18.16 12.26
CA ALA A 255 12.17 19.02 13.24
C ALA A 255 13.00 20.27 13.59
N ALA A 256 14.33 20.18 13.52
CA ALA A 256 15.21 21.28 13.93
C ALA A 256 15.22 22.43 12.92
N SER A 257 15.08 22.13 11.62
CA SER A 257 15.01 23.14 10.57
C SER A 257 13.58 23.57 10.21
N CYS A 258 12.55 22.86 10.70
CA CYS A 258 11.17 23.14 10.37
C CYS A 258 10.67 24.43 11.05
N THR A 259 10.32 25.44 10.23
CA THR A 259 9.83 26.73 10.71
C THR A 259 8.33 26.77 11.02
N GLY A 260 7.59 25.68 10.77
CA GLY A 260 6.14 25.65 10.96
C GLY A 260 5.34 26.50 9.96
N CYS A 261 5.90 26.82 8.78
CA CYS A 261 5.22 27.63 7.76
C CYS A 261 3.99 26.97 7.08
N LEU A 262 3.73 25.68 7.38
CA LEU A 262 2.57 24.89 6.91
C LEU A 262 2.41 24.77 5.37
N GLN A 263 3.44 25.07 4.58
CA GLN A 263 3.36 24.89 3.13
C GLN A 263 3.17 23.41 2.75
N CYS A 264 3.91 22.50 3.41
CA CYS A 264 3.75 21.06 3.21
C CYS A 264 2.34 20.57 3.57
N TYR A 265 1.71 21.15 4.59
CA TYR A 265 0.31 20.88 4.98
C TYR A 265 -0.66 21.32 3.87
N LEU A 266 -0.50 22.55 3.38
CA LEU A 266 -1.39 23.13 2.38
C LEU A 266 -1.30 22.42 1.01
N TYR A 267 -0.10 22.01 0.61
CA TYR A 267 0.14 21.41 -0.71
C TYR A 267 -0.01 19.89 -0.76
N CYS A 268 -0.24 19.22 0.37
CA CYS A 268 -0.41 17.77 0.36
C CYS A 268 -1.72 17.41 -0.36
N PRO A 269 -1.68 16.74 -1.54
CA PRO A 269 -2.89 16.45 -2.31
C PRO A 269 -3.79 15.41 -1.63
N ASP A 270 -3.21 14.55 -0.79
CA ASP A 270 -3.90 13.50 -0.06
C ASP A 270 -4.29 13.94 1.37
N GLY A 271 -3.93 15.15 1.80
CA GLY A 271 -4.23 15.66 3.14
C GLY A 271 -3.55 14.88 4.28
N THR A 272 -2.42 14.24 4.02
CA THR A 272 -1.73 13.33 4.97
C THR A 272 -0.79 14.05 5.92
N VAL A 273 -0.42 15.29 5.62
CA VAL A 273 0.35 16.13 6.53
C VAL A 273 -0.62 16.81 7.48
N TYR A 274 -0.39 16.71 8.78
CA TYR A 274 -1.26 17.30 9.81
C TYR A 274 -0.46 18.10 10.84
N LYS A 275 -1.14 19.03 11.51
CA LYS A 275 -0.56 19.86 12.57
C LYS A 275 -0.46 19.04 13.85
N VAL A 276 0.67 19.13 14.55
CA VAL A 276 0.83 18.51 15.87
C VAL A 276 0.40 19.53 16.94
N PRO A 277 -0.64 19.24 17.76
CA PRO A 277 -1.04 20.15 18.83
C PRO A 277 0.10 20.32 19.86
N SER A 278 0.59 21.55 19.98
CA SER A 278 1.64 22.06 20.88
C SER A 278 3.08 21.58 20.69
N ALA A 279 3.68 22.00 19.58
CA ALA A 279 5.07 22.50 19.54
C ALA A 279 5.15 24.04 19.75
N CYS A 280 4.07 24.68 20.19
CA CYS A 280 4.00 26.11 20.49
C CYS A 280 3.43 26.33 21.90
N GLN A 281 4.29 26.51 22.89
CA GLN A 281 4.02 27.47 23.96
C GLN A 281 5.23 28.41 24.06
N PRO A 282 5.15 29.65 23.54
CA PRO A 282 5.99 30.72 24.04
C PRO A 282 5.55 30.99 25.49
N THR A 283 6.47 30.85 26.44
CA THR A 283 6.29 31.44 27.77
C THR A 283 6.45 32.95 27.61
N GLU A 284 5.35 33.66 27.32
CA GLU A 284 5.35 35.10 27.56
C GLU A 284 5.35 35.32 29.08
N ALA A 285 6.44 35.87 29.58
CA ALA A 285 6.52 36.40 30.93
C ALA A 285 5.49 37.52 31.05
N ALA A 286 4.55 37.34 31.98
CA ALA A 286 3.61 38.37 32.39
C ALA A 286 4.37 39.50 33.11
N ASP A 287 4.80 40.53 32.38
CA ASP A 287 5.19 41.79 33.00
C ASP A 287 3.99 42.73 33.07
N ALA A 288 3.48 42.86 34.29
CA ALA A 288 2.53 43.87 34.71
C ALA A 288 3.20 45.26 34.77
N ALA A 289 2.57 46.29 34.19
CA ALA A 289 2.33 47.59 34.84
C ALA A 289 1.69 48.65 33.91
N ALA A 290 0.63 49.29 34.43
CA ALA A 290 0.17 50.68 34.19
C ALA A 290 -0.36 51.05 32.78
N SER A 291 -1.52 51.68 32.55
CA SER A 291 -2.47 52.45 33.36
C SER A 291 -3.80 52.65 32.58
N PRO A 292 -4.92 53.02 33.23
CA PRO A 292 -6.23 53.13 32.59
C PRO A 292 -6.43 54.49 31.90
N GLY A 293 -6.73 54.47 30.61
CA GLY A 293 -7.07 55.65 29.82
C GLY A 293 -8.46 55.52 29.19
N THR A 294 -9.40 56.30 29.71
CA THR A 294 -10.75 56.50 29.18
C THR A 294 -10.73 57.15 27.80
N ARG A 295 -11.63 56.72 26.88
CA ARG A 295 -12.35 57.60 25.92
C ARG A 295 -13.47 56.85 25.15
N SER A 296 -14.69 57.23 25.53
CA SER A 296 -15.95 57.39 24.78
C SER A 296 -16.15 56.83 23.35
N ARG A 297 -17.25 56.06 23.24
CA ARG A 297 -18.37 56.10 22.27
C ARG A 297 -18.15 56.67 20.86
N GLY A 298 -18.56 55.87 19.87
CA GLY A 298 -19.05 56.29 18.57
C GLY A 298 -19.90 55.19 17.95
N ASP A 299 -21.23 55.34 18.03
CA ASP A 299 -22.23 54.48 17.42
C ASP A 299 -22.21 54.64 15.89
N ALA A 300 -22.38 53.53 15.15
CA ALA A 300 -22.87 53.56 13.78
C ALA A 300 -23.63 52.25 13.48
N GLU A 301 -24.95 52.38 13.37
CA GLU A 301 -25.93 51.36 13.03
C GLU A 301 -25.73 50.77 11.62
N GLY A 302 -25.92 49.45 11.52
CA GLY A 302 -25.99 48.72 10.27
C GLY A 302 -26.90 47.51 10.42
N SER A 303 -28.20 47.75 10.25
CA SER A 303 -29.30 46.78 10.29
C SER A 303 -29.03 45.50 9.49
N ARG A 304 -29.08 44.34 10.16
CA ARG A 304 -29.43 43.05 9.54
C ARG A 304 -30.32 42.25 10.46
N THR A 305 -31.46 41.85 9.89
CA THR A 305 -32.60 41.15 10.47
C THR A 305 -32.19 39.80 11.08
N GLU A 306 -32.36 39.65 12.40
CA GLU A 306 -32.29 38.35 13.07
C GLU A 306 -33.64 37.63 12.99
N VAL A 307 -33.61 36.36 12.55
CA VAL A 307 -34.70 35.40 12.79
C VAL A 307 -34.16 34.36 13.77
N ARG A 308 -34.75 34.33 14.96
CA ARG A 308 -34.45 33.39 16.05
C ARG A 308 -34.97 31.99 15.72
N PHE A 309 -34.17 30.97 16.03
CA PHE A 309 -34.69 29.69 16.51
C PHE A 309 -33.80 29.17 17.64
N ALA A 310 -34.45 28.79 18.74
CA ALA A 310 -33.86 28.33 19.99
C ALA A 310 -33.58 26.82 19.97
N SER A 311 -32.58 26.37 20.73
CA SER A 311 -32.70 25.16 21.55
C SER A 311 -31.65 25.14 22.65
N ALA A 312 -32.05 24.62 23.80
CA ALA A 312 -31.44 24.74 25.11
C ALA A 312 -30.30 23.74 25.36
N ILE A 313 -29.34 24.12 26.21
CA ILE A 313 -28.44 23.19 26.90
C ILE A 313 -28.63 23.43 28.41
N PRO A 314 -28.99 22.41 29.22
CA PRO A 314 -29.14 22.59 30.65
C PRO A 314 -27.77 22.57 31.36
N THR A 315 -27.60 23.52 32.26
CA THR A 315 -26.55 23.55 33.29
C THR A 315 -26.89 22.59 34.42
N ILE A 316 -25.91 21.78 34.85
CA ILE A 316 -25.91 21.15 36.17
C ILE A 316 -24.59 21.50 36.85
N SER A 317 -24.73 22.10 38.03
CA SER A 317 -23.72 22.38 39.03
C SER A 317 -23.18 21.09 39.64
N ASP A 318 -21.88 21.01 39.92
CA ASP A 318 -21.50 20.63 41.27
C ASP A 318 -20.10 21.12 41.70
N THR A 319 -20.12 21.44 42.98
CA THR A 319 -19.09 21.75 43.99
C THR A 319 -17.64 21.33 43.74
N GLY A 320 -16.73 22.24 44.12
CA GLY A 320 -15.29 22.06 44.00
C GLY A 320 -14.65 21.28 45.14
N GLU A 321 -13.48 20.71 44.86
CA GLU A 321 -12.40 20.46 45.80
C GLU A 321 -11.07 20.51 45.04
N THR A 322 -10.14 21.30 45.57
CA THR A 322 -8.80 21.55 45.04
C THR A 322 -7.85 20.42 45.43
N LEU A 323 -7.27 19.74 44.44
CA LEU A 323 -6.07 18.90 44.59
C LEU A 323 -4.89 19.57 43.87
N ALA A 324 -4.59 20.80 44.27
CA ALA A 324 -3.32 21.44 43.99
C ALA A 324 -2.48 21.32 45.26
N ASP A 325 -1.69 20.23 45.35
CA ASP A 325 -0.48 20.09 46.19
C ASP A 325 -0.11 18.62 46.30
N SER A 326 0.29 17.95 45.21
CA SER A 326 0.89 16.60 45.27
C SER A 326 1.55 16.15 43.96
N LEU A 327 2.28 17.00 43.24
CA LEU A 327 3.22 16.51 42.21
C LEU A 327 4.47 17.39 42.20
N GLY A 328 5.60 16.78 42.58
CA GLY A 328 6.90 17.44 42.61
C GLY A 328 7.29 17.99 41.24
N VAL A 329 8.03 19.09 41.27
CA VAL A 329 8.62 19.75 40.11
C VAL A 329 9.44 18.73 39.31
N PRO A 330 9.10 18.40 38.05
CA PRO A 330 9.97 17.58 37.23
C PRO A 330 11.16 18.45 36.80
N THR A 331 12.35 17.97 37.13
CA THR A 331 13.62 18.42 36.57
C THR A 331 13.56 18.49 35.05
N ARG A 332 14.08 19.57 34.46
CA ARG A 332 14.22 19.79 33.01
C ARG A 332 14.95 18.61 32.34
N THR A 333 14.21 17.64 31.84
CA THR A 333 14.69 16.69 30.83
C THR A 333 14.69 17.41 29.48
N SER A 334 15.78 17.35 28.73
CA SER A 334 15.90 17.98 27.42
C SER A 334 14.82 17.46 26.46
N MET A 335 13.77 18.24 26.23
CA MET A 335 12.74 17.91 25.23
C MET A 335 13.38 17.97 23.84
N GLN A 336 13.36 16.86 23.11
CA GLN A 336 13.69 16.86 21.69
C GLN A 336 12.71 17.79 20.96
N PRO A 337 13.16 18.59 19.98
CA PRO A 337 12.27 19.46 19.22
C PRO A 337 11.24 18.60 18.48
N THR A 338 9.97 18.75 18.83
CA THR A 338 8.86 18.14 18.09
C THR A 338 8.51 19.04 16.92
N ALA A 339 8.51 18.48 15.70
CA ALA A 339 8.14 19.26 14.52
C ALA A 339 6.69 19.78 14.67
N PRO A 340 6.38 21.00 14.21
CA PRO A 340 5.02 21.56 14.26
C PRO A 340 4.01 20.84 13.35
N VAL A 341 4.49 19.91 12.52
CA VAL A 341 3.70 19.06 11.62
C VAL A 341 4.21 17.62 11.64
N ALA A 342 3.30 16.68 11.40
CA ALA A 342 3.60 15.25 11.23
C ALA A 342 2.95 14.72 9.95
N ILE A 343 3.35 13.53 9.53
CA ILE A 343 2.86 12.88 8.30
C ILE A 343 2.22 11.55 8.68
N ASP A 344 0.98 11.38 8.23
CA ASP A 344 0.29 10.11 8.29
C ASP A 344 0.81 9.19 7.18
N TYR A 345 1.69 8.26 7.56
CA TYR A 345 2.28 7.29 6.64
C TYR A 345 1.33 6.16 6.27
N ASP A 346 0.17 6.01 6.90
CA ASP A 346 -0.84 5.03 6.47
C ASP A 346 -1.60 5.50 5.22
N PHE A 347 -1.50 6.78 4.89
CA PHE A 347 -2.18 7.36 3.73
C PHE A 347 -1.24 8.14 2.78
N CYS A 348 -0.03 8.49 3.23
CA CYS A 348 0.97 9.18 2.40
C CYS A 348 1.27 8.41 1.10
N LYS A 349 1.37 9.10 -0.04
CA LYS A 349 1.67 8.45 -1.34
C LYS A 349 3.12 8.60 -1.79
N GLY A 350 3.97 9.25 -1.00
CA GLY A 350 5.39 9.43 -1.34
C GLY A 350 5.62 10.33 -2.57
N CYS A 351 4.65 11.20 -2.92
CA CYS A 351 4.70 12.01 -4.13
C CYS A 351 5.77 13.12 -4.11
N GLY A 352 6.33 13.44 -2.95
CA GLY A 352 7.38 14.45 -2.77
C GLY A 352 6.93 15.90 -2.92
N ILE A 353 5.63 16.17 -3.09
CA ILE A 353 5.11 17.55 -3.20
C ILE A 353 5.42 18.37 -1.94
N CYS A 354 5.30 17.76 -0.76
CA CYS A 354 5.65 18.40 0.52
C CYS A 354 7.12 18.81 0.57
N ALA A 355 8.04 17.95 0.10
CA ALA A 355 9.47 18.25 0.02
C ALA A 355 9.73 19.40 -0.96
N LYS A 356 9.13 19.36 -2.16
CA LYS A 356 9.27 20.43 -3.16
C LYS A 356 8.69 21.77 -2.70
N ALA A 357 7.62 21.74 -1.90
CA ALA A 357 7.00 22.95 -1.34
C ALA A 357 7.78 23.55 -0.16
N CYS A 358 8.67 22.79 0.47
CA CYS A 358 9.43 23.25 1.63
C CYS A 358 10.56 24.18 1.21
N LYS A 359 10.38 25.50 1.40
CA LYS A 359 11.43 26.50 1.09
C LYS A 359 12.65 26.45 2.01
N PHE A 360 12.55 25.71 3.11
CA PHE A 360 13.60 25.58 4.13
C PHE A 360 14.35 24.24 4.02
N ASN A 361 14.01 23.40 3.03
CA ASN A 361 14.57 22.06 2.85
C ASN A 361 14.45 21.15 4.08
N SER A 362 13.47 21.41 4.95
CA SER A 362 13.23 20.64 6.19
C SER A 362 12.56 19.28 5.94
N ILE A 363 12.35 18.89 4.69
CA ILE A 363 11.74 17.60 4.32
C ILE A 363 12.62 16.94 3.27
N THR A 364 13.17 15.77 3.62
CA THR A 364 13.97 14.96 2.71
C THR A 364 13.18 13.73 2.26
N MET A 365 13.30 13.36 0.99
CA MET A 365 12.76 12.09 0.49
C MET A 365 13.84 11.02 0.65
N ILE A 366 13.56 9.99 1.45
CA ILE A 366 14.44 8.82 1.62
C ILE A 366 13.77 7.58 1.04
N LEU A 367 14.52 6.50 0.79
CA LEU A 367 13.93 5.23 0.39
C LEU A 367 13.04 4.69 1.52
N GLU A 368 11.87 4.15 1.19
CA GLU A 368 10.96 3.59 2.19
C GLU A 368 11.64 2.43 2.96
N SER A 369 12.43 1.61 2.27
CA SER A 369 13.21 0.51 2.86
C SER A 369 14.27 0.96 3.88
N GLU A 370 14.80 2.19 3.76
CA GLU A 370 15.79 2.75 4.68
C GLU A 370 15.17 3.36 5.94
N ALA A 371 13.84 3.50 5.95
CA ALA A 371 13.16 4.29 6.96
C ALA A 371 12.73 3.49 8.18
N ASP A 372 12.51 2.19 8.04
CA ASP A 372 12.17 1.30 9.16
C ASP A 372 13.43 0.76 9.86
N ALA A 373 14.62 1.13 9.36
CA ALA A 373 15.93 0.81 9.94
C ALA A 373 16.51 1.95 10.82
N ARG A 374 15.77 3.05 11.02
CA ARG A 374 16.14 4.21 11.84
C ARG A 374 15.18 4.36 13.01
#